data_AF-A0A7S3UNB1-F1
#
_entry.id   AF-A0A7S3UNB1-F1
#
_cell.length_a   1.000
_cell.length_b   1.000
_cell.length_c   1.000
_cell.angle_alpha   90.00
_cell.angle_beta   90.00
_cell.angle_gamma   90.00
#
_symmetry.space_group_name_H-M   'P 1'
#
loop_
_entity.id
_entity.type
_entity.pdbx_description
1 polymer ?
#
loop_
_entity_poly.entity_id
_entity_poly.type
_entity_poly.pdbx_seq_one_letter_code
_entity_poly.pdbx_strand_id
1 'polypeptide(L)'
;QPSQMMDMQRALADPTNFGPKLDLRHYPMLTVEFFQGMAKVGDFPKLQKVFLKLTPDHLDDTIALVSDCFSNLKAVEVLHIQARECGVEKKHLERFFAAPKRIQELKVLRLDFSHNKLTGTSRTWNAVVAGITACRMLTELVLNLAGNDGGDSFLEALAGGSAGKKDSTAG
;
A
#
# COMPACT_ATOMS: atom_id res chain seq x y z
N GLN A 1 -6.02 25.09 0.31
CA GLN A 1 -6.14 24.32 -0.94
C GLN A 1 -5.08 24.73 -1.98
N PRO A 2 -4.82 26.02 -2.26
CA PRO A 2 -3.73 26.42 -3.17
C PRO A 2 -2.33 26.07 -2.66
N SER A 3 -2.10 26.15 -1.35
CA SER A 3 -0.80 25.88 -0.73
C SER A 3 -0.32 24.45 -0.95
N GLN A 4 -1.17 23.44 -0.72
CA GLN A 4 -0.78 22.04 -0.91
C GLN A 4 -0.55 21.66 -2.37
N MET A 5 -1.36 22.19 -3.31
CA MET A 5 -1.07 22.00 -4.74
C MET A 5 0.26 22.64 -5.13
N MET A 6 0.58 23.84 -4.62
CA MET A 6 1.90 24.44 -4.85
C MET A 6 3.02 23.64 -4.22
N ASP A 7 2.83 23.09 -3.02
CA ASP A 7 3.82 22.24 -2.35
C ASP A 7 4.05 20.93 -3.12
N MET A 8 3.00 20.35 -3.71
CA MET A 8 3.11 19.16 -4.57
C MET A 8 3.78 19.48 -5.90
N GLN A 9 3.45 20.61 -6.54
CA GLN A 9 4.14 21.03 -7.77
C GLN A 9 5.62 21.30 -7.52
N ARG A 10 5.97 21.94 -6.38
CA ARG A 10 7.36 22.12 -5.94
C ARG A 10 8.03 20.77 -5.66
N ALA A 11 7.33 19.84 -5.01
CA ALA A 11 7.82 18.49 -4.77
C ALA A 11 8.15 17.73 -6.06
N LEU A 12 7.30 17.89 -7.08
CA LEU A 12 7.50 17.29 -8.39
C LEU A 12 8.59 18.02 -9.21
N ALA A 13 8.91 19.28 -8.89
CA ALA A 13 10.03 19.97 -9.50
C ALA A 13 11.37 19.58 -8.86
N ASP A 14 11.38 19.28 -7.55
CA ASP A 14 12.56 18.85 -6.80
C ASP A 14 12.20 17.82 -5.70
N PRO A 15 12.17 16.52 -6.03
CA PRO A 15 11.84 15.45 -5.09
C PRO A 15 12.82 15.35 -3.92
N THR A 16 14.04 15.85 -4.08
CA THR A 16 15.08 15.79 -3.03
C THR A 16 14.80 16.72 -1.86
N ASN A 17 13.94 17.73 -2.07
CA ASN A 17 13.49 18.65 -1.06
C ASN A 17 12.08 18.37 -0.55
N PHE A 18 11.45 17.28 -1.02
CA PHE A 18 10.17 16.87 -0.48
C PHE A 18 10.28 16.42 0.98
N GLY A 19 9.35 16.87 1.81
CA GLY A 19 9.36 16.59 3.24
C GLY A 19 9.16 15.10 3.56
N PRO A 20 9.36 14.70 4.83
CA PRO A 20 9.31 13.30 5.22
C PRO A 20 7.90 12.70 5.28
N LYS A 21 6.87 13.50 5.04
CA LYS A 21 5.47 13.10 5.17
C LYS A 21 4.65 13.61 3.99
N LEU A 22 3.94 12.67 3.35
CA LEU A 22 2.85 12.91 2.41
C LEU A 22 1.53 12.48 3.06
N ASP A 23 0.57 13.38 3.15
CA ASP A 23 -0.77 13.08 3.71
C ASP A 23 -1.85 13.58 2.77
N LEU A 24 -2.36 12.67 1.95
CA LEU A 24 -3.40 12.92 0.95
C LEU A 24 -4.78 12.48 1.43
N ARG A 25 -4.95 12.10 2.70
CA ARG A 25 -6.25 11.63 3.22
C ARG A 25 -7.35 12.69 3.15
N HIS A 26 -6.98 13.96 3.25
CA HIS A 26 -7.90 15.10 3.13
C HIS A 26 -8.06 15.60 1.69
N TYR A 27 -7.27 15.05 0.75
CA TYR A 27 -7.24 15.47 -0.64
C TYR A 27 -7.14 14.26 -1.58
N PRO A 28 -8.07 13.30 -1.48
CA PRO A 28 -8.00 12.04 -2.24
C PRO A 28 -8.01 12.27 -3.76
N MET A 29 -8.67 13.34 -4.22
CA MET A 29 -8.69 13.72 -5.62
C MET A 29 -7.30 14.03 -6.19
N LEU A 30 -6.34 14.47 -5.36
CA LEU A 30 -4.98 14.80 -5.80
C LEU A 30 -4.06 13.56 -5.86
N THR A 31 -4.56 12.39 -5.44
CA THR A 31 -3.76 11.17 -5.36
C THR A 31 -3.28 10.74 -6.74
N VAL A 32 -4.18 10.75 -7.73
CA VAL A 32 -3.85 10.33 -9.10
C VAL A 32 -2.79 11.24 -9.71
N GLU A 33 -2.97 12.56 -9.68
CA GLU A 33 -2.04 13.52 -10.26
C GLU A 33 -0.68 13.47 -9.56
N PHE A 34 -0.66 13.28 -8.24
CA PHE A 34 0.58 13.15 -7.50
C PHE A 34 1.38 11.93 -7.91
N PHE A 35 0.75 10.75 -7.94
CA PHE A 35 1.45 9.51 -8.30
C PHE A 35 1.82 9.48 -9.78
N GLN A 36 1.01 10.05 -10.67
CA GLN A 36 1.41 10.28 -12.07
C GLN A 36 2.64 11.19 -12.18
N GLY A 37 2.71 12.23 -11.35
CA GLY A 37 3.89 13.08 -11.23
C GLY A 37 5.09 12.26 -10.74
N MET A 38 4.96 11.60 -9.59
CA MET A 38 6.01 10.80 -8.95
C MET A 38 6.60 9.73 -9.88
N ALA A 39 5.78 9.09 -10.71
CA ALA A 39 6.23 8.14 -11.72
C ALA A 39 7.24 8.75 -12.72
N LYS A 40 7.16 10.06 -12.98
CA LYS A 40 8.03 10.79 -13.92
C LYS A 40 9.31 11.33 -13.29
N VAL A 41 9.26 11.72 -12.02
CA VAL A 41 10.39 12.44 -11.38
C VAL A 41 11.35 11.51 -10.63
N GLY A 42 10.95 10.26 -10.37
CA GLY A 42 11.83 9.25 -9.77
C GLY A 42 11.76 9.22 -8.23
N ASP A 43 12.91 8.97 -7.59
CA ASP A 43 13.00 8.66 -6.16
C ASP A 43 12.69 9.86 -5.25
N PHE A 44 12.01 9.59 -4.12
CA PHE A 44 11.74 10.56 -3.06
C PHE A 44 12.53 10.19 -1.79
N PRO A 45 13.84 10.54 -1.71
CA PRO A 45 14.75 9.97 -0.72
C PRO A 45 14.46 10.37 0.73
N LYS A 46 13.74 11.47 0.94
CA LYS A 46 13.36 11.95 2.27
C LYS A 46 11.97 11.46 2.68
N LEU A 47 11.15 10.96 1.76
CA LEU A 47 9.76 10.60 2.03
C LEU A 47 9.69 9.29 2.84
N GLN A 48 9.30 9.42 4.11
CA GLN A 48 9.27 8.30 5.06
C GLN A 48 7.85 7.85 5.39
N LYS A 49 6.86 8.75 5.29
CA LYS A 49 5.49 8.49 5.74
C LYS A 49 4.50 8.86 4.65
N VAL A 50 3.65 7.92 4.26
CA VAL A 50 2.63 8.10 3.23
C VAL A 50 1.27 7.73 3.81
N PHE A 51 0.35 8.67 3.78
CA PHE A 51 -1.04 8.49 4.22
C PHE A 51 -1.98 8.79 3.05
N LEU A 52 -2.74 7.79 2.62
CA LEU A 52 -3.64 7.87 1.48
C LEU A 52 -5.07 7.57 1.91
N LYS A 53 -6.02 8.24 1.27
CA LYS A 53 -7.42 7.84 1.25
C LYS A 53 -7.79 7.57 -0.20
N LEU A 54 -8.25 6.35 -0.50
CA LEU A 54 -8.76 6.00 -1.83
C LEU A 54 -10.25 6.35 -1.90
N THR A 55 -10.73 6.55 -3.12
CA THR A 55 -12.14 6.80 -3.42
C THR A 55 -12.61 5.85 -4.52
N PRO A 56 -13.92 5.53 -4.58
CA PRO A 56 -14.46 4.62 -5.59
C PRO A 56 -14.15 5.06 -7.03
N ASP A 57 -14.27 6.36 -7.31
CA ASP A 57 -14.28 6.91 -8.68
C ASP A 57 -12.99 6.65 -9.48
N HIS A 58 -11.88 6.37 -8.80
CA HIS A 58 -10.57 6.13 -9.43
C HIS A 58 -9.78 5.02 -8.73
N LEU A 59 -10.46 4.04 -8.12
CA LEU A 59 -9.81 3.02 -7.32
C LEU A 59 -8.77 2.23 -8.14
N ASP A 60 -9.17 1.72 -9.31
CA ASP A 60 -8.32 0.91 -10.19
C ASP A 60 -7.06 1.67 -10.62
N ASP A 61 -7.24 2.90 -11.12
CA ASP A 61 -6.15 3.77 -11.56
C ASP A 61 -5.22 4.14 -10.40
N THR A 62 -5.79 4.44 -9.23
CA THR A 62 -5.00 4.83 -8.06
C THR A 62 -4.19 3.64 -7.55
N ILE A 63 -4.79 2.45 -7.44
CA ILE A 63 -4.06 1.24 -7.04
C ILE A 63 -2.94 0.94 -8.04
N ALA A 64 -3.22 1.01 -9.34
CA ALA A 64 -2.22 0.83 -10.39
C ALA A 64 -1.02 1.80 -10.20
N LEU A 65 -1.31 3.10 -10.13
CA LEU A 65 -0.28 4.14 -10.02
C LEU A 65 0.54 4.03 -8.73
N VAL A 66 -0.12 3.80 -7.59
CA VAL A 66 0.56 3.61 -6.30
C VAL A 66 1.48 2.39 -6.36
N SER A 67 1.00 1.27 -6.92
CA SER A 67 1.78 0.04 -7.06
C SER A 67 3.02 0.25 -7.94
N ASP A 68 2.86 0.94 -9.06
CA ASP A 68 3.94 1.22 -10.00
C ASP A 68 4.99 2.16 -9.39
N CYS A 69 4.54 3.14 -8.59
CA CYS A 69 5.40 4.11 -7.92
C CYS A 69 6.14 3.55 -6.69
N PHE A 70 5.84 2.34 -6.22
CA PHE A 70 6.52 1.78 -5.05
C PHE A 70 8.04 1.67 -5.22
N SER A 71 8.56 1.53 -6.45
CA SER A 71 10.01 1.56 -6.68
C SER A 71 10.65 2.88 -6.30
N ASN A 72 9.87 3.96 -6.27
CA ASN A 72 10.32 5.32 -6.02
C ASN A 72 10.19 5.70 -4.53
N LEU A 73 9.54 4.84 -3.74
CA LEU A 73 9.25 5.01 -2.31
C LEU A 73 10.26 4.26 -1.42
N LYS A 74 11.53 4.24 -1.81
CA LYS A 74 12.58 3.41 -1.17
C LYS A 74 12.80 3.72 0.32
N ALA A 75 12.56 4.96 0.74
CA ALA A 75 12.73 5.43 2.11
C ALA A 75 11.44 5.34 2.96
N VAL A 76 10.32 4.88 2.39
CA VAL A 76 9.04 4.86 3.10
C VAL A 76 9.04 3.77 4.17
N GLU A 77 8.90 4.21 5.42
CA GLU A 77 8.81 3.35 6.59
C GLU A 77 7.37 3.14 7.07
N VAL A 78 6.48 4.10 6.79
CA VAL A 78 5.08 4.07 7.22
C VAL A 78 4.15 4.27 6.03
N LEU A 79 3.30 3.29 5.78
CA LEU A 79 2.25 3.35 4.78
C LEU A 79 0.89 3.14 5.43
N HIS A 80 0.01 4.12 5.29
CA HIS A 80 -1.38 4.03 5.75
C HIS A 80 -2.32 4.29 4.57
N ILE A 81 -3.19 3.33 4.28
CA ILE A 81 -4.20 3.45 3.23
C ILE A 81 -5.59 3.25 3.84
N GLN A 82 -6.47 4.20 3.57
CA GLN A 82 -7.88 4.15 3.93
C GLN A 82 -8.69 3.99 2.64
N ALA A 83 -9.35 2.85 2.47
CA ALA A 83 -10.22 2.59 1.32
C ALA A 83 -11.49 1.87 1.76
N ARG A 84 -12.14 2.37 2.82
CA ARG A 84 -13.43 1.89 3.29
C ARG A 84 -14.52 2.16 2.25
N GLU A 85 -15.41 1.20 2.01
CA GLU A 85 -16.56 1.35 1.10
C GLU A 85 -16.15 1.82 -0.31
N CYS A 86 -14.97 1.41 -0.78
CA CYS A 86 -14.42 1.83 -2.08
C CYS A 86 -14.66 0.83 -3.20
N GLY A 87 -15.20 -0.36 -2.91
CA GLY A 87 -15.29 -1.45 -3.87
C GLY A 87 -13.96 -2.17 -4.08
N VAL A 88 -13.08 -2.18 -3.07
CA VAL A 88 -11.84 -2.96 -3.09
C VAL A 88 -12.19 -4.45 -3.25
N GLU A 89 -11.44 -5.12 -4.11
CA GLU A 89 -11.62 -6.52 -4.47
C GLU A 89 -10.26 -7.17 -4.33
N LYS A 90 -10.27 -8.51 -4.28
CA LYS A 90 -9.04 -9.29 -4.19
C LYS A 90 -8.00 -8.90 -5.25
N LYS A 91 -8.42 -8.70 -6.50
CA LYS A 91 -7.53 -8.31 -7.62
C LYS A 91 -6.77 -7.01 -7.35
N HIS A 92 -7.38 -6.06 -6.64
CA HIS A 92 -6.75 -4.79 -6.29
C HIS A 92 -5.63 -5.02 -5.28
N LEU A 93 -5.86 -5.88 -4.28
CA LEU A 93 -4.83 -6.26 -3.31
C LEU A 93 -3.72 -7.07 -3.97
N GLU A 94 -4.06 -8.02 -4.84
CA GLU A 94 -3.07 -8.78 -5.60
C GLU A 94 -2.18 -7.86 -6.42
N ARG A 95 -2.74 -6.88 -7.14
CA ARG A 95 -1.95 -5.88 -7.87
C ARG A 95 -1.07 -5.05 -6.95
N PHE A 96 -1.64 -4.56 -5.85
CA PHE A 96 -0.95 -3.76 -4.85
C PHE A 96 0.26 -4.48 -4.22
N PHE A 97 0.09 -5.77 -3.92
CA PHE A 97 1.13 -6.60 -3.30
C PHE A 97 1.97 -7.41 -4.29
N ALA A 98 1.62 -7.42 -5.58
CA ALA A 98 2.41 -8.02 -6.67
C ALA A 98 3.66 -7.20 -7.03
N ALA A 99 3.91 -6.09 -6.34
CA ALA A 99 5.16 -5.33 -6.42
C ALA A 99 6.22 -5.69 -5.33
N PRO A 100 6.40 -6.96 -4.87
CA PRO A 100 7.00 -7.26 -3.58
C PRO A 100 8.55 -7.20 -3.54
N LYS A 101 9.16 -6.27 -4.27
CA LYS A 101 10.58 -5.93 -4.12
C LYS A 101 10.85 -4.48 -3.74
N ARG A 102 9.82 -3.63 -3.65
CA ARG A 102 10.02 -2.20 -3.89
C ARG A 102 10.02 -1.29 -2.63
N ILE A 103 9.47 -1.71 -1.49
CA ILE A 103 9.53 -0.94 -0.22
C ILE A 103 10.24 -1.75 0.88
N GLN A 104 11.57 -1.86 0.77
CA GLN A 104 12.37 -2.67 1.69
C GLN A 104 12.42 -2.09 3.12
N GLU A 105 12.24 -0.78 3.25
CA GLU A 105 12.30 -0.07 4.54
C GLU A 105 10.94 0.00 5.25
N LEU A 106 9.88 -0.61 4.71
CA LEU A 106 8.54 -0.52 5.29
C LEU A 106 8.50 -1.22 6.65
N LYS A 107 8.27 -0.44 7.71
CA LYS A 107 8.16 -0.91 9.11
C LYS A 107 6.73 -1.01 9.58
N VAL A 108 5.86 -0.12 9.10
CA VAL A 108 4.45 -0.02 9.52
C VAL A 108 3.55 0.00 8.30
N LEU A 109 2.63 -0.96 8.23
CA LEU A 109 1.59 -1.05 7.22
C LEU A 109 0.22 -1.04 7.89
N ARG A 110 -0.57 0.00 7.61
CA ARG A 110 -1.95 0.14 8.11
C ARG A 110 -2.91 0.21 6.95
N LEU A 111 -3.81 -0.77 6.84
CA LEU A 111 -4.80 -0.84 5.76
C LEU A 111 -6.19 -0.90 6.37
N ASP A 112 -7.03 0.07 6.00
CA ASP A 112 -8.46 0.00 6.26
C ASP A 112 -9.19 -0.31 4.95
N PHE A 113 -9.57 -1.57 4.80
CA PHE A 113 -10.36 -2.08 3.69
C PHE A 113 -11.73 -2.59 4.16
N SER A 114 -12.26 -2.03 5.25
CA SER A 114 -13.59 -2.39 5.74
C SER A 114 -14.69 -2.09 4.72
N HIS A 115 -15.74 -2.91 4.74
CA HIS A 115 -16.95 -2.80 3.91
C HIS A 115 -16.64 -2.74 2.40
N ASN A 116 -15.82 -3.67 1.92
CA ASN A 116 -15.48 -3.82 0.52
C ASN A 116 -15.95 -5.18 -0.02
N LYS A 117 -15.48 -5.56 -1.21
CA LYS A 117 -15.80 -6.82 -1.89
C LYS A 117 -14.62 -7.78 -1.86
N LEU A 118 -13.94 -7.88 -0.71
CA LEU A 118 -12.85 -8.84 -0.54
C LEU A 118 -13.46 -10.24 -0.37
N THR A 119 -13.62 -10.97 -1.47
CA THR A 119 -14.08 -12.36 -1.49
C THR A 119 -12.93 -13.29 -1.87
N GLY A 120 -12.96 -14.53 -1.37
CA GLY A 120 -11.94 -15.53 -1.70
C GLY A 120 -11.76 -16.57 -0.60
N THR A 121 -11.07 -17.66 -0.93
CA THR A 121 -10.63 -18.69 0.03
C THR A 121 -9.19 -18.45 0.46
N SER A 122 -8.75 -19.06 1.56
CA SER A 122 -7.38 -18.91 2.08
C SER A 122 -6.31 -19.13 1.01
N ARG A 123 -6.42 -20.21 0.21
CA ARG A 123 -5.50 -20.50 -0.91
C ARG A 123 -5.41 -19.36 -1.92
N THR A 124 -6.51 -18.65 -2.15
CA THR A 124 -6.54 -17.58 -3.15
C THR A 124 -5.77 -16.34 -2.69
N TRP A 125 -5.56 -16.15 -1.40
CA TRP A 125 -4.84 -14.99 -0.83
C TRP A 125 -3.32 -15.13 -0.82
N ASN A 126 -2.77 -16.28 -1.24
CA ASN A 126 -1.34 -16.56 -1.16
C ASN A 126 -0.46 -15.49 -1.82
N ALA A 127 -0.88 -14.90 -2.93
CA ALA A 127 -0.12 -13.84 -3.60
C ALA A 127 -0.01 -12.56 -2.74
N VAL A 128 -1.12 -12.18 -2.10
CA VAL A 128 -1.19 -11.03 -1.18
C VAL A 128 -0.33 -11.28 0.06
N VAL A 129 -0.47 -12.46 0.66
CA VAL A 129 0.33 -12.88 1.83
C VAL A 129 1.81 -12.90 1.48
N ALA A 130 2.18 -13.48 0.33
CA ALA A 130 3.57 -13.49 -0.14
C ALA A 130 4.12 -12.07 -0.27
N GLY A 131 3.34 -11.14 -0.82
CA GLY A 131 3.77 -9.75 -0.96
C GLY A 131 3.97 -9.02 0.37
N ILE A 132 3.07 -9.23 1.34
CA ILE A 132 3.23 -8.70 2.71
C ILE A 132 4.48 -9.30 3.37
N THR A 133 4.68 -10.63 3.28
CA THR A 133 5.84 -11.31 3.90
C THR A 133 7.18 -10.93 3.25
N ALA A 134 7.18 -10.36 2.04
CA ALA A 134 8.38 -9.87 1.38
C ALA A 134 8.88 -8.55 1.99
N CYS A 135 8.05 -7.80 2.73
CA CYS A 135 8.45 -6.63 3.49
C CYS A 135 9.22 -7.05 4.75
N ARG A 136 10.52 -7.33 4.60
CA ARG A 136 11.37 -7.92 5.66
C ARG A 136 11.53 -7.05 6.91
N MET A 137 11.35 -5.73 6.78
CA MET A 137 11.45 -4.76 7.87
C MET A 137 10.11 -4.50 8.58
N LEU A 138 9.02 -5.15 8.13
CA LEU A 138 7.68 -4.91 8.67
C LEU A 138 7.60 -5.41 10.11
N THR A 139 7.34 -4.48 11.04
CA THR A 139 7.20 -4.75 12.49
C THR A 139 5.77 -4.56 12.97
N GLU A 140 4.97 -3.77 12.24
CA GLU A 140 3.56 -3.53 12.56
C GLU A 140 2.71 -3.70 11.30
N LEU A 141 1.73 -4.60 11.40
CA LEU A 141 0.68 -4.78 10.39
C LEU A 141 -0.68 -4.58 11.06
N VAL A 142 -1.40 -3.54 10.65
CA VAL A 142 -2.78 -3.29 11.09
C VAL A 142 -3.70 -3.46 9.90
N LEU A 143 -4.65 -4.38 10.00
CA LEU A 143 -5.63 -4.67 8.97
C LEU A 143 -7.04 -4.50 9.55
N ASN A 144 -7.84 -3.62 8.94
CA ASN A 144 -9.28 -3.59 9.16
C ASN A 144 -9.99 -4.15 7.94
N LEU A 145 -10.63 -5.30 8.12
CA LEU A 145 -11.34 -6.05 7.07
C LEU A 145 -12.83 -6.23 7.40
N ALA A 146 -13.33 -5.53 8.41
CA ALA A 146 -14.72 -5.67 8.86
C ALA A 146 -15.71 -5.49 7.71
N GLY A 147 -16.76 -6.30 7.66
CA GLY A 147 -17.78 -6.18 6.61
C GLY A 147 -17.34 -6.64 5.21
N ASN A 148 -16.34 -7.52 5.12
CA ASN A 148 -16.00 -8.24 3.89
C ASN A 148 -16.29 -9.74 4.03
N ASP A 149 -16.85 -10.37 3.00
CA ASP A 149 -17.23 -11.79 3.04
C ASP A 149 -16.03 -12.76 3.06
N GLY A 150 -14.84 -12.31 2.66
CA GLY A 150 -13.59 -13.09 2.62
C GLY A 150 -12.55 -12.65 3.64
N GLY A 151 -12.92 -11.81 4.61
CA GLY A 151 -12.00 -11.30 5.64
C GLY A 151 -11.36 -12.43 6.46
N ASP A 152 -12.16 -13.38 6.94
CA ASP A 152 -11.68 -14.50 7.76
C ASP A 152 -10.72 -15.41 6.96
N SER A 153 -11.08 -15.76 5.73
CA SER A 153 -10.21 -16.50 4.81
C SER A 153 -8.85 -15.82 4.58
N PHE A 154 -8.83 -14.49 4.54
CA PHE A 154 -7.57 -13.75 4.39
C PHE A 154 -6.73 -13.79 5.66
N LEU A 155 -7.35 -13.65 6.84
CA LEU A 155 -6.66 -13.78 8.13
C LEU A 155 -6.12 -15.21 8.34
N GLU A 156 -6.87 -16.25 7.95
CA GLU A 156 -6.40 -17.63 7.95
C GLU A 156 -5.19 -17.84 7.05
N ALA A 157 -5.21 -17.26 5.83
CA ALA A 157 -4.08 -17.34 4.92
C ALA A 157 -2.83 -16.65 5.48
N LEU A 158 -3.02 -15.49 6.13
CA LEU A 158 -1.94 -14.75 6.77
C LEU A 158 -1.34 -15.55 7.95
N ALA A 159 -2.18 -16.17 8.76
CA ALA A 159 -1.76 -17.03 9.86
C ALA A 159 -1.05 -18.30 9.35
N GLY A 160 -1.58 -18.95 8.31
CA GLY A 160 -0.98 -20.15 7.70
C GLY A 160 0.34 -19.86 6.96
N GLY A 161 0.48 -18.69 6.35
CA GLY A 161 1.73 -18.24 5.71
C GLY A 161 2.88 -18.04 6.71
N SER A 162 2.58 -17.78 7.98
CA SER A 162 3.59 -17.69 9.05
C SER A 162 4.16 -19.06 9.48
N ALA A 163 3.50 -20.18 9.13
CA ALA A 163 3.93 -21.53 9.50
C ALA A 163 4.97 -22.16 8.55
N GLY A 164 5.43 -21.43 7.52
CA GLY A 164 6.40 -21.91 6.53
C GLY A 164 7.88 -21.85 6.95
N LYS A 165 8.23 -21.27 8.11
CA LYS A 165 9.58 -21.36 8.68
C LYS A 165 9.69 -22.57 9.61
N LYS A 166 9.67 -23.78 9.04
CA LYS A 166 10.35 -24.91 9.68
C LYS A 166 11.68 -25.08 8.96
N ASP A 167 12.74 -24.53 9.56
CA ASP A 167 14.09 -25.00 9.30
C ASP A 167 14.08 -26.51 9.46
N SER A 168 14.22 -27.20 8.33
CA SER A 168 14.43 -28.63 8.26
C SER A 168 15.91 -28.84 7.92
N THR A 169 16.80 -28.41 8.80
CA THR A 169 18.13 -29.02 8.91
C THR A 169 17.96 -30.28 9.76
N ALA A 170 17.54 -31.36 9.11
CA ALA A 170 17.75 -32.70 9.64
C ALA A 170 19.19 -33.11 9.29
N GLY A 171 20.02 -33.24 10.31
CA GLY A 171 21.24 -34.03 10.26
C GLY A 171 20.97 -35.52 10.38
#